data_AF-A0A5T1T3H1-F1
#
_entry.id   AF-A0A5T1T3H1-F1
#
_cell.length_a   1.000
_cell.length_b   1.000
_cell.length_c   1.000
_cell.angle_alpha   90.00
_cell.angle_beta   90.00
_cell.angle_gamma   90.00
#
_symmetry.space_group_name_H-M   'P 1'
#
loop_
_entity.id
_entity.type
_entity.pdbx_description
1 polymer ?
#
loop_
_entity_poly.entity_id
_entity_poly.type
_entity_poly.pdbx_seq_one_letter_code
_entity_poly.pdbx_strand_id
1 'polypeptide(L)'
;IQKLKLNQQLHQNYKLKTHVSFLPFKNEYQNFGIMQAMDILNAIFYIKENSPFKLMRGGGIRTILFGNSYGGYLANLCAKIAPWSIDFILDNSSFVNLFGNIFRLIGFGKEIDFTRYHGTYDDTLFKNIFLYLSDKTYWNNNKFSKNYFSNARKIIREPLNKEHLIIQSLYPNPKYILYHSIFDERSPFKNKENFVHILKELNFKVEFFAISQVDNKFIKNLNHGMGLSTKLFFKKHLLQILKEPLQDKICKKEVSYKCDELVYTFKEENHQIILNITN
;
A
#
# COMPACT_ATOMS: atom_id res chain seq x y z
N ILE A 1 -23.69 5.14 32.52
CA ILE A 1 -24.46 4.69 31.33
C ILE A 1 -25.49 3.62 31.69
N GLN A 2 -25.11 2.46 32.23
CA GLN A 2 -26.08 1.38 32.54
C GLN A 2 -27.26 1.85 33.42
N LYS A 3 -26.98 2.59 34.50
CA LYS A 3 -28.02 3.15 35.38
C LYS A 3 -28.99 4.08 34.64
N LEU A 4 -28.47 4.92 33.73
CA LEU A 4 -29.30 5.83 32.92
C LEU A 4 -30.21 5.07 31.94
N LYS A 5 -29.74 3.95 31.38
CA LYS A 5 -30.57 3.05 30.57
C LYS A 5 -31.67 2.40 31.38
N LEU A 6 -31.36 1.90 32.59
CA LEU A 6 -32.36 1.29 33.49
C LEU A 6 -33.44 2.30 33.88
N ASN A 7 -33.06 3.56 34.10
CA ASN A 7 -33.98 4.65 34.43
C ASN A 7 -34.66 5.26 33.19
N GLN A 8 -34.53 4.66 32.00
CA GLN A 8 -35.10 5.14 30.73
C GLN A 8 -34.66 6.56 30.31
N GLN A 9 -33.56 7.05 30.87
CA GLN A 9 -32.95 8.34 30.52
C GLN A 9 -32.02 8.23 29.30
N LEU A 10 -31.67 7.01 28.88
CA LEU A 10 -30.96 6.70 27.64
C LEU A 10 -31.60 5.49 26.95
N HIS A 11 -31.59 5.47 25.62
CA HIS A 11 -32.02 4.31 24.85
C HIS A 11 -31.22 3.04 25.21
N GLN A 12 -31.88 1.88 25.20
CA GLN A 12 -31.23 0.61 25.55
C GLN A 12 -30.05 0.26 24.61
N ASN A 13 -30.15 0.64 23.34
CA ASN A 13 -29.12 0.46 22.33
C ASN A 13 -28.02 1.54 22.36
N TYR A 14 -28.11 2.55 23.23
CA TYR A 14 -27.09 3.60 23.32
C TYR A 14 -25.72 3.01 23.69
N LYS A 15 -24.68 3.33 22.92
CA LYS A 15 -23.28 3.13 23.31
C LYS A 15 -22.57 4.47 23.27
N LEU A 16 -21.76 4.77 24.30
CA LEU A 16 -20.88 5.94 24.27
C LEU A 16 -19.82 5.70 23.20
N LYS A 17 -19.81 6.52 22.16
CA LYS A 17 -18.77 6.51 21.13
C LYS A 17 -17.56 7.26 21.65
N THR A 18 -16.42 6.58 21.71
CA THR A 18 -15.15 7.19 22.14
C THR A 18 -14.02 6.77 21.21
N HIS A 19 -12.94 7.54 21.22
CA HIS A 19 -11.76 7.30 20.40
C HIS A 19 -10.51 7.26 21.27
N VAL A 20 -9.60 6.35 20.95
CA VAL A 20 -8.24 6.35 21.51
C VAL A 20 -7.21 6.15 20.41
N SER A 21 -6.05 6.78 20.56
CA SER A 21 -4.92 6.57 19.67
C SER A 21 -3.92 5.59 20.29
N PHE A 22 -3.50 4.58 19.53
CA PHE A 22 -2.40 3.71 19.93
C PHE A 22 -1.09 4.50 19.91
N LEU A 23 -0.35 4.45 21.01
CA LEU A 23 0.97 5.05 21.17
C LEU A 23 2.01 3.93 21.22
N PRO A 24 2.77 3.71 20.15
CA PRO A 24 3.80 2.67 20.14
C PRO A 24 4.90 2.93 21.17
N PHE A 25 5.44 1.87 21.75
CA PHE A 25 6.45 1.95 22.82
C PHE A 25 7.71 2.71 22.40
N LYS A 26 8.18 2.53 21.16
CA LYS A 26 9.37 3.20 20.63
C LYS A 26 9.08 4.57 20.02
N ASN A 27 7.92 5.16 20.35
CA ASN A 27 7.47 6.45 19.82
C ASN A 27 7.29 6.48 18.29
N GLU A 28 7.15 5.30 17.67
CA GLU A 28 6.89 5.12 16.24
C GLU A 28 5.57 5.78 15.82
N TYR A 29 5.38 5.99 14.52
CA TYR A 29 4.18 6.61 13.99
C TYR A 29 3.84 6.09 12.60
N GLN A 30 2.56 6.17 12.24
CA GLN A 30 2.04 5.85 10.93
C GLN A 30 2.27 7.02 9.96
N ASN A 31 3.12 6.83 8.96
CA ASN A 31 3.36 7.79 7.87
C ASN A 31 2.59 7.47 6.59
N PHE A 32 2.03 6.25 6.51
CA PHE A 32 1.27 5.68 5.40
C PHE A 32 2.04 5.63 4.06
N GLY A 33 2.41 4.44 3.64
CA GLY A 33 3.03 4.16 2.34
C GLY A 33 4.53 4.40 2.29
N ILE A 34 4.96 5.67 2.31
CA ILE A 34 6.34 6.05 1.91
C ILE A 34 7.41 5.42 2.80
N MET A 35 7.33 5.62 4.12
CA MET A 35 8.33 5.04 5.04
C MET A 35 8.38 3.52 4.95
N GLN A 36 7.21 2.85 4.92
CA GLN A 36 7.17 1.39 4.86
C GLN A 36 7.72 0.84 3.53
N ALA A 37 7.46 1.53 2.41
CA ALA A 37 8.03 1.15 1.12
C ALA A 37 9.54 1.35 1.09
N MET A 38 10.05 2.44 1.68
CA MET A 38 11.49 2.65 1.84
C MET A 38 12.14 1.57 2.73
N ASP A 39 11.51 1.18 3.84
CA ASP A 39 12.00 0.09 4.70
C ASP A 39 12.11 -1.24 3.95
N ILE A 40 11.09 -1.57 3.13
CA ILE A 40 11.11 -2.76 2.27
C ILE A 40 12.29 -2.69 1.28
N LEU A 41 12.48 -1.55 0.61
CA LEU A 41 13.56 -1.37 -0.36
C LEU A 41 14.94 -1.45 0.30
N ASN A 42 15.12 -0.81 1.45
CA ASN A 42 16.37 -0.85 2.22
C ASN A 42 16.70 -2.26 2.69
N ALA A 43 15.70 -3.05 3.09
CA ALA A 43 15.91 -4.46 3.42
C ALA A 43 16.35 -5.28 2.19
N ILE A 44 15.75 -5.03 1.01
CA ILE A 44 16.15 -5.69 -0.24
C ILE A 44 17.60 -5.36 -0.59
N PHE A 45 17.99 -4.09 -0.49
CA PHE A 45 19.36 -3.65 -0.77
C PHE A 45 20.36 -4.25 0.21
N TYR A 46 20.03 -4.22 1.50
CA TYR A 46 20.86 -4.83 2.52
C TYR A 46 21.08 -6.32 2.26
N ILE A 47 20.04 -7.09 1.91
CA ILE A 47 20.17 -8.53 1.61
C ILE A 47 20.99 -8.76 0.33
N LYS A 48 20.84 -7.93 -0.71
CA LYS A 48 21.63 -8.06 -1.94
C LYS A 48 23.13 -7.83 -1.68
N GLU A 49 23.44 -6.85 -0.85
CA GLU A 49 24.82 -6.52 -0.49
C GLU A 49 25.41 -7.53 0.51
N ASN A 50 24.62 -7.96 1.50
CA ASN A 50 25.05 -8.83 2.59
C ASN A 50 24.41 -10.22 2.49
N SER A 51 24.37 -10.78 1.27
CA SER A 51 23.66 -12.03 1.01
C SER A 51 24.17 -13.17 1.91
N PRO A 52 23.34 -13.75 2.80
CA PRO A 52 23.77 -14.83 3.69
C PRO A 52 23.91 -16.18 2.96
N PHE A 53 23.63 -16.21 1.65
CA PHE A 53 23.73 -17.37 0.79
C PHE A 53 24.59 -17.08 -0.44
N LYS A 54 25.27 -18.12 -0.94
CA LYS A 54 26.01 -18.02 -2.20
C LYS A 54 25.03 -17.85 -3.35
N LEU A 55 25.15 -16.72 -4.03
CA LEU A 55 24.48 -16.53 -5.31
C LEU A 55 25.07 -17.50 -6.32
N MET A 56 24.20 -18.19 -7.07
CA MET A 56 24.66 -19.05 -8.15
C MET A 56 25.49 -18.19 -9.12
N ARG A 57 26.69 -18.67 -9.47
CA ARG A 57 27.69 -17.91 -10.22
C ARG A 57 27.07 -17.23 -11.45
N GLY A 58 27.15 -15.91 -11.51
CA GLY A 58 26.76 -15.09 -12.67
C GLY A 58 25.28 -14.66 -12.75
N GLY A 59 24.40 -15.10 -11.85
CA GLY A 59 22.99 -14.70 -11.84
C GLY A 59 22.65 -13.85 -10.62
N GLY A 60 22.35 -12.56 -10.81
CA GLY A 60 21.84 -11.69 -9.74
C GLY A 60 20.56 -12.23 -9.08
N ILE A 61 20.17 -11.66 -7.94
CA ILE A 61 18.96 -12.07 -7.20
C ILE A 61 17.71 -11.47 -7.85
N ARG A 62 16.79 -12.32 -8.30
CA ARG A 62 15.46 -11.89 -8.73
C ARG A 62 14.65 -11.38 -7.54
N THR A 63 14.14 -10.16 -7.65
CA THR A 63 13.33 -9.50 -6.62
C THR A 63 11.85 -9.56 -6.98
N ILE A 64 11.10 -10.36 -6.22
CA ILE A 64 9.66 -10.55 -6.40
C ILE A 64 8.97 -9.96 -5.18
N LEU A 65 8.15 -8.93 -5.38
CA LEU A 65 7.30 -8.39 -4.34
C LEU A 65 5.89 -8.96 -4.47
N PHE A 66 5.37 -9.45 -3.34
CA PHE A 66 4.01 -9.94 -3.25
C PHE A 66 3.27 -9.20 -2.13
N GLY A 67 1.99 -8.90 -2.36
CA GLY A 67 1.12 -8.55 -1.25
C GLY A 67 -0.37 -8.58 -1.57
N ASN A 68 -1.15 -8.70 -0.50
CA ASN A 68 -2.60 -8.59 -0.52
C ASN A 68 -3.01 -7.24 0.10
N SER A 69 -4.01 -6.56 -0.47
CA SER A 69 -4.54 -5.31 0.08
C SER A 69 -3.42 -4.27 0.29
N TYR A 70 -3.20 -3.83 1.54
CA TYR A 70 -2.11 -2.92 1.91
C TYR A 70 -0.71 -3.42 1.50
N GLY A 71 -0.46 -4.73 1.56
CA GLY A 71 0.83 -5.28 1.14
C GLY A 71 1.07 -5.11 -0.37
N GLY A 72 0.04 -5.32 -1.18
CA GLY A 72 0.14 -5.10 -2.63
C GLY A 72 0.29 -3.62 -2.95
N TYR A 73 -0.33 -2.73 -2.17
CA TYR A 73 -0.13 -1.29 -2.28
C TYR A 73 1.34 -0.91 -2.02
N LEU A 74 1.94 -1.44 -0.95
CA LEU A 74 3.36 -1.21 -0.66
C LEU A 74 4.26 -1.77 -1.77
N ALA A 75 3.95 -2.93 -2.33
CA ALA A 75 4.70 -3.48 -3.46
C ALA A 75 4.67 -2.54 -4.68
N ASN A 76 3.49 -2.00 -5.02
CA ASN A 76 3.35 -1.00 -6.09
C ASN A 76 4.11 0.31 -5.78
N LEU A 77 4.09 0.77 -4.52
CA LEU A 77 4.90 1.93 -4.12
C LEU A 77 6.40 1.67 -4.20
N CYS A 78 6.87 0.48 -3.84
CA CYS A 78 8.28 0.13 -3.96
C CYS A 78 8.71 0.22 -5.44
N ALA A 79 7.89 -0.25 -6.38
CA ALA A 79 8.18 -0.11 -7.81
C ALA A 79 8.12 1.33 -8.30
N LYS A 80 7.27 2.17 -7.70
CA LYS A 80 7.28 3.61 -7.98
C LYS A 80 8.56 4.28 -7.48
N ILE A 81 9.04 3.92 -6.29
CA ILE A 81 10.20 4.55 -5.65
C ILE A 81 11.53 4.08 -6.27
N ALA A 82 11.65 2.79 -6.58
CA ALA A 82 12.86 2.19 -7.14
C ALA A 82 12.50 1.10 -8.16
N PRO A 83 11.95 1.48 -9.34
CA PRO A 83 11.50 0.52 -10.37
C PRO A 83 12.61 -0.46 -10.78
N TRP A 84 13.84 0.04 -10.84
CA TRP A 84 15.03 -0.74 -11.19
C TRP A 84 15.40 -1.85 -10.21
N SER A 85 14.78 -1.88 -9.03
CA SER A 85 15.12 -2.83 -7.96
C SER A 85 14.23 -4.05 -7.92
N ILE A 86 13.12 -4.04 -8.66
CA ILE A 86 12.04 -5.02 -8.57
C ILE A 86 11.80 -5.65 -9.95
N ASP A 87 11.72 -6.97 -10.01
CA ASP A 87 11.49 -7.70 -11.26
C ASP A 87 10.00 -8.04 -11.45
N PHE A 88 9.31 -8.37 -10.35
CA PHE A 88 7.91 -8.78 -10.38
C PHE A 88 7.10 -8.17 -9.23
N ILE A 89 5.87 -7.79 -9.54
CA ILE A 89 4.82 -7.49 -8.56
C ILE A 89 3.70 -8.51 -8.70
N LEU A 90 3.43 -9.22 -7.61
CA LEU A 90 2.25 -10.07 -7.46
C LEU A 90 1.30 -9.36 -6.51
N ASP A 91 0.21 -8.83 -7.03
CA ASP A 91 -0.70 -7.99 -6.27
C ASP A 91 -2.10 -8.60 -6.29
N ASN A 92 -2.64 -8.80 -5.09
CA ASN A 92 -4.02 -9.21 -4.87
C ASN A 92 -4.80 -8.08 -4.19
N SER A 93 -5.83 -7.58 -4.87
CA SER A 93 -6.81 -6.67 -4.29
C SER A 93 -6.21 -5.40 -3.66
N SER A 94 -5.03 -4.93 -4.08
CA SER A 94 -4.50 -3.68 -3.55
C SER A 94 -5.23 -2.47 -4.09
N PHE A 95 -5.22 -1.42 -3.29
CA PHE A 95 -5.62 -0.10 -3.74
C PHE A 95 -4.44 0.61 -4.42
N VAL A 96 -4.78 1.48 -5.36
CA VAL A 96 -3.82 2.22 -6.20
C VAL A 96 -3.97 3.73 -6.06
N ASN A 97 -4.95 4.18 -5.29
CA ASN A 97 -5.19 5.59 -4.98
C ASN A 97 -5.74 5.72 -3.55
N LEU A 98 -5.70 6.95 -3.02
CA LEU A 98 -6.23 7.29 -1.71
C LEU A 98 -7.68 7.77 -1.84
N PHE A 99 -8.59 6.82 -2.09
CA PHE A 99 -10.03 7.10 -2.21
C PHE A 99 -10.84 6.49 -1.05
N GLY A 100 -11.98 7.12 -0.73
CA GLY A 100 -13.01 6.60 0.17
C GLY A 100 -12.48 6.21 1.55
N ASN A 101 -12.84 5.01 2.01
CA ASN A 101 -12.51 4.52 3.34
C ASN A 101 -11.01 4.23 3.54
N ILE A 102 -10.16 4.27 2.51
CA ILE A 102 -8.71 4.04 2.68
C ILE A 102 -8.03 5.22 3.36
N PHE A 103 -8.60 6.41 3.21
CA PHE A 103 -8.13 7.62 3.88
C PHE A 103 -7.98 7.46 5.40
N ARG A 104 -8.82 6.63 6.03
CA ARG A 104 -8.75 6.33 7.47
C ARG A 104 -7.41 5.73 7.92
N LEU A 105 -6.67 5.10 7.00
CA LEU A 105 -5.39 4.45 7.28
C LEU A 105 -4.22 5.44 7.39
N ILE A 106 -4.40 6.69 6.96
CA ILE A 106 -3.38 7.75 7.12
C ILE A 106 -3.27 8.17 8.59
N GLY A 107 -4.33 7.94 9.38
CA GLY A 107 -4.37 8.14 10.82
C GLY A 107 -4.90 9.50 11.27
N PHE A 108 -4.87 10.54 10.42
CA PHE A 108 -5.36 11.88 10.79
C PHE A 108 -6.85 12.09 10.48
N GLY A 109 -7.49 11.19 9.74
CA GLY A 109 -8.93 11.29 9.44
C GLY A 109 -9.81 11.34 10.69
N LYS A 110 -9.30 10.86 11.83
CA LYS A 110 -9.90 11.03 13.16
C LYS A 110 -10.15 12.48 13.57
N GLU A 111 -9.36 13.44 13.07
CA GLU A 111 -9.56 14.88 13.30
C GLU A 111 -10.80 15.42 12.59
N ILE A 112 -11.23 14.75 11.51
CA ILE A 112 -12.41 15.12 10.72
C ILE A 112 -13.66 14.44 11.30
N ASP A 113 -13.62 13.11 11.40
CA ASP A 113 -14.68 12.30 12.00
C ASP A 113 -14.10 10.94 12.42
N PHE A 114 -13.81 10.78 13.70
CA PHE A 114 -13.25 9.53 14.22
C PHE A 114 -14.22 8.35 14.14
N THR A 115 -15.53 8.58 14.02
CA THR A 115 -16.51 7.50 13.90
C THR A 115 -16.53 6.92 12.49
N ARG A 116 -16.17 7.73 11.48
CA ARG A 116 -16.06 7.33 10.07
C ARG A 116 -14.65 6.95 9.65
N TYR A 117 -13.63 7.67 10.12
CA TYR A 117 -12.25 7.58 9.65
C TYR A 117 -11.28 7.04 10.72
N HIS A 118 -11.68 5.98 11.41
CA HIS A 118 -10.83 5.23 12.34
C HIS A 118 -10.05 4.10 11.65
N GLY A 119 -8.90 3.72 12.22
CA GLY A 119 -8.08 2.60 11.76
C GLY A 119 -8.71 1.23 12.08
N THR A 120 -9.37 1.10 13.21
CA THR A 120 -10.21 -0.06 13.56
C THR A 120 -11.20 0.33 14.66
N TYR A 121 -12.09 -0.58 15.03
CA TYR A 121 -13.00 -0.38 16.15
C TYR A 121 -13.21 -1.68 16.92
N ASP A 122 -13.70 -1.54 18.15
CA ASP A 122 -14.18 -2.62 18.99
C ASP A 122 -15.43 -2.15 19.74
N ASP A 123 -16.52 -2.89 19.60
CA ASP A 123 -17.77 -2.61 20.32
C ASP A 123 -18.17 -3.75 21.27
N THR A 124 -17.26 -4.68 21.51
CA THR A 124 -17.46 -5.90 22.31
C THR A 124 -16.74 -5.85 23.65
N LEU A 125 -15.60 -5.15 23.75
CA LEU A 125 -14.80 -5.03 24.96
C LEU A 125 -15.56 -4.43 26.14
N PHE A 126 -16.48 -3.50 25.86
CA PHE A 126 -17.23 -2.78 26.88
C PHE A 126 -18.71 -2.74 26.53
N LYS A 127 -19.57 -3.26 27.43
CA LYS A 127 -21.03 -3.34 27.24
C LYS A 127 -21.69 -2.04 26.76
N ASN A 128 -21.19 -0.89 27.21
CA ASN A 128 -21.82 0.42 27.00
C ASN A 128 -20.95 1.41 26.23
N ILE A 129 -19.81 0.97 25.67
CA ILE A 129 -18.87 1.83 24.95
C ILE A 129 -18.61 1.23 23.58
N PHE A 130 -18.58 2.08 22.56
CA PHE A 130 -18.10 1.75 21.23
C PHE A 130 -16.74 2.43 21.07
N LEU A 131 -15.68 1.64 20.98
CA LEU A 131 -14.30 2.12 20.97
C LEU A 131 -13.79 2.21 19.53
N TYR A 132 -13.45 3.41 19.08
CA TYR A 132 -12.74 3.65 17.84
C TYR A 132 -11.25 3.79 18.11
N LEU A 133 -10.43 3.25 17.22
CA LEU A 133 -8.98 3.12 17.39
C LEU A 133 -8.27 3.71 16.18
N SER A 134 -7.13 4.37 16.40
CA SER A 134 -6.26 4.83 15.32
C SER A 134 -4.81 4.82 15.75
N ASP A 135 -3.90 4.74 14.79
CA ASP A 135 -2.48 4.85 15.08
C ASP A 135 -2.09 6.29 15.44
N LYS A 136 -0.99 6.43 16.18
CA LYS A 136 -0.25 7.68 16.25
C LYS A 136 0.19 8.07 14.84
N THR A 137 -0.06 9.31 14.45
CA THR A 137 0.45 9.91 13.21
C THR A 137 0.88 11.35 13.50
N TYR A 138 1.80 11.86 12.69
CA TYR A 138 2.13 13.29 12.71
C TYR A 138 1.28 14.11 11.74
N TRP A 139 0.63 13.46 10.76
CA TRP A 139 -0.23 14.13 9.80
C TRP A 139 -1.40 14.82 10.50
N ASN A 140 -1.75 16.01 10.02
CA ASN A 140 -2.92 16.77 10.48
C ASN A 140 -3.54 17.59 9.35
N ASN A 141 -4.75 18.13 9.59
CA ASN A 141 -5.48 18.94 8.61
C ASN A 141 -5.18 20.45 8.69
N ASN A 142 -4.24 20.88 9.53
CA ASN A 142 -3.92 22.31 9.68
C ASN A 142 -2.93 22.77 8.61
N LYS A 143 -3.37 23.57 7.63
CA LYS A 143 -2.54 24.07 6.52
C LYS A 143 -1.29 24.86 6.93
N PHE A 144 -1.24 25.39 8.15
CA PHE A 144 -0.08 26.13 8.67
C PHE A 144 0.92 25.23 9.41
N SER A 145 0.58 23.97 9.63
CA SER A 145 1.46 22.99 10.27
C SER A 145 2.47 22.43 9.28
N LYS A 146 3.72 22.24 9.72
CA LYS A 146 4.72 21.48 8.96
C LYS A 146 4.26 20.07 8.58
N ASN A 147 3.34 19.49 9.36
CA ASN A 147 2.76 18.16 9.13
C ASN A 147 1.37 18.20 8.48
N TYR A 148 0.98 19.29 7.82
CA TYR A 148 -0.27 19.34 7.06
C TYR A 148 -0.35 18.26 5.97
N PHE A 149 -1.34 17.37 5.95
CA PHE A 149 -1.44 16.38 4.86
C PHE A 149 -1.96 17.02 3.56
N SER A 150 -1.08 17.74 2.85
CA SER A 150 -1.38 18.42 1.59
C SER A 150 -1.68 17.46 0.45
N ASN A 151 -2.22 18.00 -0.65
CA ASN A 151 -2.50 17.21 -1.84
C ASN A 151 -1.21 16.65 -2.48
N ALA A 152 -0.10 17.39 -2.46
CA ALA A 152 1.23 16.86 -2.81
C ALA A 152 1.59 15.57 -2.03
N ARG A 153 1.34 15.56 -0.71
CA ARG A 153 1.60 14.41 0.17
C ARG A 153 0.66 13.24 -0.12
N LYS A 154 -0.55 13.51 -0.61
CA LYS A 154 -1.47 12.49 -1.12
C LYS A 154 -0.97 11.91 -2.45
N ILE A 155 -0.70 12.76 -3.45
CA ILE A 155 -0.34 12.35 -4.83
C ILE A 155 0.88 11.42 -4.85
N ILE A 156 1.91 11.71 -4.04
CA ILE A 156 3.09 10.83 -4.02
C ILE A 156 2.76 9.41 -3.52
N ARG A 157 1.75 9.27 -2.65
CA ARG A 157 1.28 8.01 -2.09
C ARG A 157 0.34 7.23 -3.01
N GLU A 158 0.03 7.71 -4.22
CA GLU A 158 -0.84 7.03 -5.18
C GLU A 158 -0.03 6.36 -6.30
N PRO A 159 -0.08 5.01 -6.41
CA PRO A 159 0.42 4.30 -7.59
C PRO A 159 -0.28 4.70 -8.89
N LEU A 160 -1.59 4.94 -8.85
CA LEU A 160 -2.39 5.40 -9.98
C LEU A 160 -2.25 6.92 -10.13
N ASN A 161 -1.20 7.34 -10.83
CA ASN A 161 -1.03 8.70 -11.31
C ASN A 161 -0.36 8.64 -12.69
N LYS A 162 -1.05 9.13 -13.73
CA LYS A 162 -0.59 8.97 -15.13
C LYS A 162 0.77 9.63 -15.37
N GLU A 163 0.99 10.84 -14.86
CA GLU A 163 2.26 11.57 -15.01
C GLU A 163 3.41 10.83 -14.34
N HIS A 164 3.18 10.29 -13.14
CA HIS A 164 4.16 9.48 -12.44
C HIS A 164 4.45 8.16 -13.17
N LEU A 165 3.44 7.52 -13.75
CA LEU A 165 3.61 6.29 -14.53
C LEU A 165 4.38 6.54 -15.82
N ILE A 166 4.21 7.70 -16.48
CA ILE A 166 5.03 8.12 -17.63
C ILE A 166 6.50 8.25 -17.22
N ILE A 167 6.79 8.88 -16.08
CA ILE A 167 8.16 8.97 -15.57
C ILE A 167 8.69 7.57 -15.26
N GLN A 168 7.88 6.73 -14.60
CA GLN A 168 8.25 5.38 -14.25
C GLN A 168 8.54 4.52 -15.49
N SER A 169 7.80 4.70 -16.59
CA SER A 169 7.97 3.91 -17.83
C SER A 169 9.35 4.04 -18.46
N LEU A 170 10.11 5.08 -18.10
CA LEU A 170 11.49 5.31 -18.57
C LEU A 170 12.53 4.42 -17.87
N TYR A 171 12.13 3.65 -16.85
CA TYR A 171 13.02 2.78 -16.07
C TYR A 171 12.81 1.30 -16.37
N PRO A 172 13.74 0.42 -15.95
CA PRO A 172 13.55 -1.03 -15.98
C PRO A 172 12.42 -1.50 -15.04
N ASN A 173 11.20 -1.46 -15.54
CA ASN A 173 9.99 -1.72 -14.76
C ASN A 173 9.75 -3.21 -14.48
N PRO A 174 9.09 -3.53 -13.36
CA PRO A 174 8.69 -4.90 -13.07
C PRO A 174 7.59 -5.37 -14.00
N LYS A 175 7.45 -6.69 -14.11
CA LYS A 175 6.24 -7.31 -14.63
C LYS A 175 5.17 -7.38 -13.53
N TYR A 176 3.93 -7.07 -13.88
CA TYR A 176 2.81 -7.06 -12.95
C TYR A 176 1.92 -8.28 -13.19
N ILE A 177 1.60 -9.00 -12.10
CA ILE A 177 0.61 -10.08 -12.07
C ILE A 177 -0.45 -9.67 -11.04
N LEU A 178 -1.60 -9.24 -11.55
CA LEU A 178 -2.61 -8.51 -10.79
C LEU A 178 -3.91 -9.32 -10.73
N TYR A 179 -4.39 -9.59 -9.52
CA TYR A 179 -5.66 -10.27 -9.26
C TYR A 179 -6.59 -9.33 -8.52
N HIS A 180 -7.80 -9.11 -9.05
CA HIS A 180 -8.77 -8.20 -8.42
C HIS A 180 -10.19 -8.68 -8.67
N SER A 181 -11.02 -8.71 -7.63
CA SER A 181 -12.44 -9.03 -7.78
C SER A 181 -13.18 -7.86 -8.42
N ILE A 182 -14.07 -8.14 -9.38
CA ILE A 182 -14.95 -7.10 -9.94
C ILE A 182 -15.98 -6.59 -8.92
N PHE A 183 -16.17 -7.32 -7.81
CA PHE A 183 -17.10 -7.01 -6.72
C PHE A 183 -16.40 -6.45 -5.47
N ASP A 184 -15.12 -6.07 -5.56
CA ASP A 184 -14.40 -5.51 -4.41
C ASP A 184 -14.89 -4.09 -4.07
N GLU A 185 -15.65 -3.97 -2.99
CA GLU A 185 -16.16 -2.69 -2.49
C GLU A 185 -15.13 -1.91 -1.65
N ARG A 186 -14.11 -2.59 -1.11
CA ARG A 186 -13.09 -1.95 -0.26
C ARG A 186 -12.01 -1.27 -1.09
N SER A 187 -11.61 -1.90 -2.19
CA SER A 187 -10.72 -1.33 -3.19
C SER A 187 -11.42 -1.40 -4.56
N PRO A 188 -12.14 -0.35 -4.96
CA PRO A 188 -13.01 -0.38 -6.14
C PRO A 188 -12.30 -0.90 -7.39
N PHE A 189 -12.89 -1.92 -8.03
CA PHE A 189 -12.35 -2.55 -9.24
C PHE A 189 -12.02 -1.54 -10.34
N LYS A 190 -12.86 -0.52 -10.54
CA LYS A 190 -12.68 0.50 -11.58
C LYS A 190 -11.34 1.24 -11.47
N ASN A 191 -10.85 1.47 -10.25
CA ASN A 191 -9.55 2.10 -10.04
C ASN A 191 -8.41 1.18 -10.47
N LYS A 192 -8.50 -0.13 -10.16
CA LYS A 192 -7.52 -1.12 -10.62
C LYS A 192 -7.57 -1.29 -12.14
N GLU A 193 -8.76 -1.33 -12.73
CA GLU A 193 -8.95 -1.40 -14.18
C GLU A 193 -8.29 -0.22 -14.89
N ASN A 194 -8.50 1.01 -14.41
CA ASN A 194 -7.85 2.19 -14.95
C ASN A 194 -6.31 2.12 -14.80
N PHE A 195 -5.81 1.68 -13.64
CA PHE A 195 -4.38 1.48 -13.44
C PHE A 195 -3.77 0.47 -14.42
N VAL A 196 -4.42 -0.66 -14.63
CA VAL A 196 -4.01 -1.67 -15.62
C VAL A 196 -4.03 -1.09 -17.04
N HIS A 197 -5.06 -0.30 -17.38
CA HIS A 197 -5.17 0.33 -18.69
C HIS A 197 -3.98 1.26 -18.97
N ILE A 198 -3.66 2.16 -18.03
CA ILE A 198 -2.53 3.09 -18.18
C ILE A 198 -1.19 2.35 -18.23
N LEU A 199 -0.99 1.32 -17.39
CA LEU A 199 0.22 0.50 -17.43
C LEU A 199 0.41 -0.14 -18.82
N LYS A 200 -0.67 -0.70 -19.40
CA LYS A 200 -0.61 -1.29 -20.74
C LYS A 200 -0.39 -0.23 -21.83
N GLU A 201 -1.03 0.94 -21.74
CA GLU A 201 -0.82 2.09 -22.64
C GLU A 201 0.66 2.51 -22.66
N LEU A 202 1.33 2.44 -21.51
CA LEU A 202 2.74 2.79 -21.34
C LEU A 202 3.70 1.60 -21.54
N ASN A 203 3.24 0.51 -22.17
CA ASN A 203 4.03 -0.68 -22.50
C ASN A 203 4.62 -1.45 -21.30
N PHE A 204 4.05 -1.31 -20.10
CA PHE A 204 4.39 -2.20 -19.00
C PHE A 204 3.88 -3.62 -19.28
N LYS A 205 4.62 -4.62 -18.81
CA LYS A 205 4.20 -6.02 -18.90
C LYS A 205 3.20 -6.32 -17.78
N VAL A 206 1.94 -6.55 -18.14
CA VAL A 206 0.85 -6.76 -17.17
C VAL A 206 0.00 -7.97 -17.53
N GLU A 207 -0.05 -8.93 -16.61
CA GLU A 207 -1.07 -9.97 -16.56
C GLU A 207 -2.15 -9.56 -15.56
N PHE A 208 -3.37 -9.33 -16.02
CA PHE A 208 -4.48 -8.89 -15.18
C PHE A 208 -5.62 -9.91 -15.19
N PHE A 209 -6.00 -10.34 -14.00
CA PHE A 209 -7.07 -11.29 -13.76
C PHE A 209 -8.22 -10.55 -13.05
N ALA A 210 -9.21 -10.12 -13.84
CA ALA A 210 -10.47 -9.59 -13.33
C ALA A 210 -11.37 -10.77 -12.93
N ILE A 211 -11.52 -10.98 -11.62
CA ILE A 211 -12.18 -12.17 -11.08
C ILE A 211 -13.67 -11.89 -10.86
N SER A 212 -14.51 -12.66 -11.55
CA SER A 212 -15.97 -12.59 -11.45
C SER A 212 -16.61 -13.88 -10.93
N GLN A 213 -15.84 -14.95 -10.79
CA GLN A 213 -16.30 -16.27 -10.39
C GLN A 213 -15.34 -16.91 -9.40
N VAL A 214 -15.88 -17.75 -8.51
CA VAL A 214 -15.11 -18.55 -7.56
C VAL A 214 -14.77 -19.91 -8.16
N ASP A 215 -13.61 -20.46 -7.79
CA ASP A 215 -13.23 -21.84 -8.12
C ASP A 215 -13.18 -22.76 -6.88
N ASN A 216 -13.52 -22.20 -5.71
CA ASN A 216 -13.54 -22.85 -4.40
C ASN A 216 -12.20 -23.49 -3.97
N LYS A 217 -11.10 -23.18 -4.65
CA LYS A 217 -9.76 -23.70 -4.36
C LYS A 217 -8.75 -22.57 -4.22
N PHE A 218 -8.54 -21.83 -5.31
CA PHE A 218 -7.61 -20.71 -5.38
C PHE A 218 -8.32 -19.39 -5.07
N ILE A 219 -9.52 -19.19 -5.62
CA ILE A 219 -10.45 -18.10 -5.35
C ILE A 219 -11.62 -18.66 -4.55
N LYS A 220 -11.74 -18.26 -3.28
CA LYS A 220 -12.74 -18.83 -2.35
C LYS A 220 -13.99 -17.97 -2.20
N ASN A 221 -13.87 -16.68 -2.46
CA ASN A 221 -14.97 -15.72 -2.47
C ASN A 221 -14.63 -14.56 -3.39
N LEU A 222 -15.59 -13.66 -3.60
CA LEU A 222 -15.45 -12.47 -4.45
C LEU A 222 -15.31 -11.19 -3.62
N ASN A 223 -15.13 -11.30 -2.31
CA ASN A 223 -14.89 -10.16 -1.44
C ASN A 223 -13.44 -9.68 -1.60
N HIS A 224 -13.11 -8.57 -0.95
CA HIS A 224 -11.75 -8.04 -0.89
C HIS A 224 -10.72 -9.11 -0.48
N GLY A 225 -9.70 -9.34 -1.31
CA GLY A 225 -8.66 -10.35 -1.10
C GLY A 225 -9.03 -11.78 -1.54
N MET A 226 -10.29 -12.02 -1.90
CA MET A 226 -10.82 -13.24 -2.55
C MET A 226 -10.59 -14.56 -1.80
N GLY A 227 -10.29 -14.50 -0.49
CA GLY A 227 -9.90 -15.66 0.31
C GLY A 227 -8.65 -16.40 -0.21
N LEU A 228 -7.84 -15.72 -1.01
CA LEU A 228 -6.69 -16.29 -1.69
C LEU A 228 -5.53 -16.49 -0.70
N SER A 229 -4.96 -17.70 -0.71
CA SER A 229 -3.80 -18.03 0.14
C SER A 229 -2.53 -17.47 -0.47
N THR A 230 -1.81 -16.63 0.28
CA THR A 230 -0.47 -16.13 -0.04
C THR A 230 0.45 -17.23 -0.58
N LYS A 231 0.50 -18.38 0.10
CA LYS A 231 1.34 -19.52 -0.29
C LYS A 231 0.95 -20.08 -1.65
N LEU A 232 -0.34 -20.23 -1.92
CA LEU A 232 -0.83 -20.78 -3.19
C LEU A 232 -0.60 -19.80 -4.35
N PHE A 233 -0.82 -18.51 -4.13
CA PHE A 233 -0.61 -17.49 -5.17
C PHE A 233 0.86 -17.36 -5.56
N PHE A 234 1.75 -17.34 -4.57
CA PHE A 234 3.18 -17.37 -4.86
C PHE A 234 3.58 -18.66 -5.60
N LYS A 235 3.15 -19.83 -5.10
CA LYS A 235 3.46 -21.13 -5.74
C LYS A 235 2.97 -21.21 -7.19
N LYS A 236 1.80 -20.63 -7.49
CA LYS A 236 1.20 -20.63 -8.83
C LYS A 236 2.09 -19.97 -9.88
N HIS A 237 2.73 -18.85 -9.53
CA HIS A 237 3.50 -18.05 -10.50
C HIS A 237 5.02 -18.25 -10.40
N LEU A 238 5.52 -18.69 -9.23
CA LEU A 238 6.96 -18.76 -8.97
C LEU A 238 7.75 -19.52 -10.02
N LEU A 239 7.29 -20.71 -10.42
CA LEU A 239 8.04 -21.54 -11.38
C LEU A 239 8.17 -20.88 -12.75
N GLN A 240 7.12 -20.18 -13.21
CA GLN A 240 7.18 -19.45 -14.47
C GLN A 240 8.08 -18.22 -14.36
N ILE A 241 7.95 -17.48 -13.26
CA ILE A 241 8.80 -16.33 -12.97
C ILE A 241 10.28 -16.73 -12.97
N LEU A 242 10.67 -17.83 -12.32
CA LEU A 242 12.07 -18.26 -12.23
C LEU A 242 12.67 -18.74 -13.55
N LYS A 243 11.85 -19.09 -14.55
CA LYS A 243 12.33 -19.50 -15.88
C LYS A 243 12.71 -18.32 -16.77
N GLU A 244 12.22 -17.13 -16.48
CA GLU A 244 12.54 -15.97 -17.32
C GLU A 244 13.99 -15.51 -17.12
N PRO A 245 14.63 -14.87 -18.10
CA PRO A 245 15.92 -14.24 -17.90
C PRO A 245 15.83 -13.12 -16.85
N LEU A 246 16.95 -12.78 -16.22
CA LEU A 246 17.04 -11.57 -15.39
C LEU A 246 16.89 -10.33 -16.29
N GLN A 247 16.20 -9.31 -15.78
CA GLN A 247 16.05 -8.06 -16.50
C GLN A 247 17.35 -7.25 -16.42
N ASP A 248 17.71 -6.57 -17.49
CA ASP A 248 18.76 -5.53 -17.43
C ASP A 248 18.26 -4.36 -16.58
N LYS A 249 19.00 -4.07 -15.51
CA LYS A 249 18.69 -3.01 -14.54
C LYS A 249 19.62 -1.81 -14.66
N ILE A 250 20.38 -1.67 -15.76
CA ILE A 250 21.22 -0.50 -15.99
C ILE A 250 20.33 0.73 -16.22
N CYS A 251 20.39 1.67 -15.28
CA CYS A 251 19.72 2.98 -15.36
C CYS A 251 20.30 3.90 -14.28
N LYS A 252 19.97 5.21 -14.34
CA LYS A 252 20.17 6.10 -13.21
C LYS A 252 19.33 5.59 -12.02
N LYS A 253 19.94 5.48 -10.84
CA LYS A 253 19.29 4.99 -9.61
C LYS A 253 18.63 6.14 -8.84
N GLU A 254 17.84 6.92 -9.55
CA GLU A 254 17.18 8.11 -9.04
C GLU A 254 15.90 8.33 -9.83
N VAL A 255 14.80 8.72 -9.17
CA VAL A 255 13.56 9.12 -9.83
C VAL A 255 12.94 10.30 -9.08
N SER A 256 12.36 11.24 -9.83
CA SER A 256 11.73 12.43 -9.28
C SER A 256 10.29 12.57 -9.74
N TYR A 257 9.41 13.01 -8.85
CA TYR A 257 7.97 13.16 -9.07
C TYR A 257 7.49 14.53 -8.60
N LYS A 258 6.99 15.33 -9.54
CA LYS A 258 6.32 16.60 -9.22
C LYS A 258 4.91 16.30 -8.70
N CYS A 259 4.61 16.77 -7.49
CA CYS A 259 3.36 16.60 -6.77
C CYS A 259 2.89 17.98 -6.31
N ASP A 260 2.03 18.63 -7.10
CA ASP A 260 1.62 20.04 -6.89
C ASP A 260 2.84 20.97 -6.66
N GLU A 261 2.93 21.57 -5.47
CA GLU A 261 4.00 22.47 -5.04
C GLU A 261 5.30 21.76 -4.58
N LEU A 262 5.33 20.43 -4.51
CA LEU A 262 6.49 19.67 -4.03
C LEU A 262 7.08 18.81 -5.14
N VAL A 263 8.38 18.57 -5.09
CA VAL A 263 9.07 17.54 -5.87
C VAL A 263 9.65 16.51 -4.91
N TYR A 264 9.27 15.25 -5.10
CA TYR A 264 9.81 14.11 -4.36
C TYR A 264 10.86 13.41 -5.19
N THR A 265 12.10 13.36 -4.71
CA THR A 265 13.20 12.65 -5.36
C THR A 265 13.63 11.48 -4.49
N PHE A 266 13.58 10.28 -5.06
CA PHE A 266 14.12 9.07 -4.44
C PHE A 266 15.41 8.69 -5.14
N LYS A 267 16.46 8.47 -4.35
CA LYS A 267 17.78 8.12 -4.87
C LYS A 267 18.34 6.93 -4.10
N GLU A 268 18.89 5.97 -4.81
CA GLU A 268 19.67 4.90 -4.19
C GLU A 268 21.11 5.39 -3.98
N GLU A 269 21.54 5.46 -2.72
CA GLU A 269 22.91 5.79 -2.32
C GLU A 269 23.34 4.85 -1.20
N ASN A 270 24.58 4.34 -1.27
CA ASN A 270 25.13 3.44 -0.24
C ASN A 270 24.19 2.28 0.12
N HIS A 271 23.54 1.69 -0.89
CA HIS A 271 22.58 0.59 -0.74
C HIS A 271 21.34 0.95 0.12
N GLN A 272 20.90 2.22 0.07
CA GLN A 272 19.71 2.72 0.76
C GLN A 272 18.95 3.71 -0.14
N ILE A 273 17.63 3.78 0.01
CA ILE A 273 16.82 4.84 -0.58
C ILE A 273 16.90 6.08 0.32
N ILE A 274 17.37 7.16 -0.26
CA ILE A 274 17.32 8.52 0.28
C ILE A 274 16.16 9.26 -0.37
N LEU A 275 15.34 9.90 0.46
CA LEU A 275 14.25 10.76 0.01
C LEU A 275 14.64 12.23 0.22
N ASN A 276 14.60 13.01 -0.86
CA ASN A 276 14.67 14.47 -0.82
C ASN A 276 13.33 15.08 -1.26
N ILE A 277 12.90 16.16 -0.59
CA ILE A 277 11.67 16.87 -0.90
C ILE A 277 11.99 18.36 -1.03
N THR A 278 11.72 18.94 -2.19
CA THR A 278 11.91 20.37 -2.47
C THR A 278 10.60 21.03 -2.88
N ASN A 279 10.54 22.36 -2.78
CA ASN A 279 9.48 23.18 -3.37
C ASN A 279 9.89 23.63 -4.78
#